data_AF-A0A4R1B9M5-F1
#
_entry.id   AF-A0A4R1B9M5-F1
#
_cell.length_a   1.000
_cell.length_b   1.000
_cell.length_c   1.000
_cell.angle_alpha   90.00
_cell.angle_beta   90.00
_cell.angle_gamma   90.00
#
_symmetry.space_group_name_H-M   'P 1'
#
loop_
_entity.id
_entity.type
_entity.pdbx_description
1 polymer ?
#
loop_
_entity_poly.entity_id
_entity_poly.type
_entity_poly.pdbx_seq_one_letter_code
_entity_poly.pdbx_strand_id
1 'polypeptide(L)' 'MQRTLGDAPAAIWPALAGLLLLAFAVLYDNGLLLVPLLGEAAHAQNYLHALFHDGRHMLGVPCH' A
#
# COMPACT_ATOMS: atom_id res chain seq x y z
N MET A 1 5.96 19.46 -32.81
CA MET A 1 5.33 18.18 -32.45
C MET A 1 4.59 18.40 -31.13
N GLN A 2 3.30 18.70 -31.22
CA GLN A 2 2.48 19.15 -30.08
C GLN A 2 1.60 17.97 -29.68
N ARG A 3 2.07 17.15 -28.73
CA ARG A 3 1.27 16.04 -28.18
C ARG A 3 0.12 16.66 -27.39
N THR A 4 -1.10 16.53 -27.88
CA THR A 4 -2.29 16.97 -27.16
C THR A 4 -2.56 15.97 -26.04
N LEU A 5 -3.02 16.40 -24.86
CA LEU A 5 -3.39 15.49 -23.77
C LEU A 5 -4.47 14.46 -24.18
N GLY A 6 -5.18 14.70 -25.29
CA GLY A 6 -6.20 13.80 -25.84
C GLY A 6 -5.66 12.56 -26.57
N ASP A 7 -4.37 12.54 -26.92
CA ASP A 7 -3.74 11.40 -27.62
C ASP A 7 -3.15 10.36 -26.65
N ALA A 8 -3.36 10.52 -25.34
CA ALA A 8 -2.86 9.56 -24.38
C ALA A 8 -3.56 8.21 -24.61
N PRO A 9 -2.81 7.10 -24.74
CA PRO A 9 -3.41 5.79 -24.97
C PRO A 9 -4.39 5.53 -23.82
N ALA A 10 -5.60 5.07 -24.13
CA ALA A 10 -6.66 4.85 -23.14
C ALA A 10 -6.21 3.97 -21.95
N ALA A 11 -5.17 3.15 -22.15
CA ALA A 11 -4.51 2.33 -21.14
C ALA A 11 -3.70 3.11 -20.09
N ILE A 12 -3.41 4.41 -20.29
CA ILE A 12 -2.59 5.19 -19.34
C ILE A 12 -3.26 5.31 -17.98
N TRP A 13 -4.58 5.50 -17.96
CA TRP A 13 -5.35 5.64 -16.73
C TRP A 13 -5.41 4.36 -15.90
N PRO A 14 -5.77 3.19 -16.46
CA PRO A 14 -5.72 1.94 -15.70
C PRO A 14 -4.28 1.56 -15.33
N ALA A 15 -3.29 1.84 -16.17
CA ALA A 15 -1.88 1.59 -15.84
C ALA A 15 -1.43 2.46 -14.64
N LEU A 16 -1.76 3.75 -14.64
CA LEU A 16 -1.46 4.65 -13.53
C LEU A 16 -2.19 4.22 -12.25
N ALA A 17 -3.48 3.87 -12.36
CA ALA A 17 -4.25 3.37 -11.22
C ALA A 17 -3.62 2.09 -10.65
N GLY A 18 -3.21 1.14 -11.50
CA GLY A 18 -2.52 -0.07 -11.09
C GLY A 18 -1.19 0.22 -10.39
N LEU A 19 -0.40 1.15 -10.91
CA LEU A 19 0.86 1.58 -10.29
C LEU A 19 0.63 2.21 -8.91
N LEU A 20 -0.40 3.06 -8.78
CA LEU A 20 -0.74 3.70 -7.51
C LEU A 20 -1.24 2.67 -6.49
N LEU A 21 -2.03 1.68 -6.91
CA LEU A 21 -2.47 0.59 -6.03
C LEU A 21 -1.30 -0.29 -5.57
N LEU A 22 -0.36 -0.60 -6.47
CA LEU A 22 0.85 -1.34 -6.13
C LEU A 22 1.69 -0.56 -5.10
N ALA A 23 1.92 0.73 -5.36
CA ALA A 23 2.65 1.60 -4.44
C ALA A 23 1.94 1.67 -3.08
N PHE A 24 0.63 1.87 -3.08
CA PHE A 24 -0.17 1.86 -1.86
C PHE A 24 0.00 0.56 -1.07
N ALA A 25 -0.12 -0.61 -1.73
CA ALA A 25 0.01 -1.90 -1.08
C ALA A 25 1.39 -2.08 -0.43
N VAL A 26 2.47 -1.73 -1.14
CA VAL A 26 3.84 -1.84 -0.63
C VAL A 26 4.08 -0.88 0.53
N LEU A 27 3.70 0.39 0.39
CA LEU A 27 3.88 1.40 1.44
C LEU A 27 3.03 1.10 2.67
N TYR A 28 1.82 0.58 2.47
CA TYR A 28 0.96 0.13 3.56
C TYR A 28 1.59 -1.06 4.29
N ASP A 29 1.97 -2.12 3.58
CA ASP A 29 2.53 -3.34 4.18
C ASP A 29 3.77 -3.07 5.05
N ASN A 30 4.64 -2.17 4.60
CA ASN A 30 5.86 -1.83 5.36
C ASN A 30 5.61 -0.80 6.48
N GLY A 31 4.42 -0.21 6.57
CA GLY A 31 4.11 0.82 7.56
C GLY A 31 4.51 2.26 7.18
N LEU A 32 5.03 2.50 5.98
CA LEU A 32 5.47 3.83 5.51
C LEU A 32 4.35 4.86 5.58
N LEU A 33 3.11 4.44 5.31
CA LEU A 33 1.95 5.34 5.33
C LEU A 33 1.62 5.89 6.72
N LEU A 34 2.12 5.24 7.78
CA LEU A 34 1.89 5.66 9.17
C LEU A 34 3.04 6.50 9.74
N VAL A 35 4.15 6.67 9.01
CA VAL A 35 5.31 7.47 9.45
C VAL A 35 4.93 8.91 9.83
N PRO A 36 4.02 9.63 9.12
CA PRO A 36 3.63 10.97 9.53
C PRO A 36 2.97 11.05 10.93
N LEU A 37 2.43 9.93 11.42
CA LEU A 37 1.75 9.86 12.72
C LEU A 37 2.62 9.23 13.82
N LEU A 38 3.37 8.18 13.47
CA LEU A 38 4.09 7.34 14.44
C LEU A 38 5.63 7.43 14.31
N GLY A 39 6.13 8.18 13.33
CA GLY A 39 7.55 8.26 13.01
C GLY A 39 8.13 6.91 12.59
N GLU A 40 9.44 6.73 12.81
CA GLU A 40 10.18 5.50 12.49
C GLU A 40 9.64 4.25 13.21
N ALA A 41 8.90 4.43 14.32
CA ALA A 41 8.26 3.31 15.01
C ALA A 41 7.24 2.59 14.11
N ALA A 42 6.62 3.29 13.15
CA ALA A 42 5.71 2.71 12.16
C ALA A 42 6.33 1.50 11.44
N HIS A 43 7.59 1.66 11.02
CA HIS A 43 8.39 0.62 10.37
C HIS A 43 9.00 -0.36 11.35
N ALA A 44 9.71 0.17 12.35
CA ALA A 44 10.55 -0.64 13.22
C ALA A 44 9.73 -1.68 14.00
N GLN A 45 8.50 -1.35 14.36
CA GLN A 45 7.59 -2.24 15.09
C GLN A 45 6.66 -3.04 14.18
N ASN A 46 6.69 -2.76 12.87
CA ASN A 46 5.86 -3.43 11.87
C ASN A 46 4.37 -3.50 12.29
N TYR A 47 3.82 -2.38 12.76
CA TYR A 47 2.53 -2.36 13.48
C TYR A 47 1.39 -2.99 12.70
N LEU A 48 1.34 -2.78 11.38
CA LEU A 48 0.31 -3.36 10.54
C LEU A 48 0.44 -4.89 10.46
N HIS A 49 1.66 -5.42 10.35
CA HIS A 49 1.90 -6.86 10.42
C HIS A 49 1.39 -7.46 11.73
N ALA A 50 1.74 -6.84 12.86
CA ALA A 50 1.30 -7.31 14.19
C ALA A 50 -0.23 -7.24 14.33
N LEU A 51 -0.86 -6.14 13.89
CA LEU A 51 -2.32 -5.98 13.93
C LEU A 51 -3.05 -7.07 13.12
N PHE A 52 -2.62 -7.33 11.88
CA PHE A 52 -3.25 -8.37 11.06
C PHE A 52 -2.96 -9.78 11.58
N HIS A 53 -1.78 -9.99 12.13
CA HIS A 53 -1.44 -11.23 12.82
C HIS A 53 -2.40 -11.46 14.01
N ASP A 54 -2.60 -10.48 14.88
CA ASP A 54 -3.49 -10.58 16.04
C ASP A 54 -4.95 -10.74 15.62
N GLY A 55 -5.38 -10.04 14.56
CA GLY A 55 -6.72 -10.23 13.99
C GLY A 55 -6.96 -11.65 13.50
N ARG A 56 -5.95 -12.29 12.89
CA ARG A 56 -6.00 -13.68 12.45
C ARG A 56 -6.17 -14.64 13.65
N HIS A 57 -5.47 -14.39 14.76
CA HIS A 57 -5.66 -15.11 16.02
C HIS A 57 -7.08 -14.95 16.56
N MET A 58 -7.60 -13.72 16.59
CA MET A 58 -8.96 -13.44 17.06
C MET A 58 -10.03 -14.13 16.20
N LEU A 59 -9.77 -14.31 14.91
CA LEU A 59 -10.67 -14.99 13.98
C LEU A 59 -10.48 -16.51 13.95
N GLY A 60 -9.61 -17.07 14.82
CA GLY A 60 -9.34 -18.50 14.90
C GLY A 60 -8.64 -19.07 13.66
N VAL A 61 -8.06 -18.20 12.83
CA VAL A 61 -7.33 -18.64 11.63
C VAL A 61 -5.93 -19.07 12.07
N PRO A 62 -5.51 -20.32 11.84
CA PRO A 62 -4.21 -20.82 12.32
C PRO A 62 -3.08 -20.00 11.72
N CYS A 63 -2.03 -19.67 12.49
CA CYS A 63 -0.91 -18.78 12.12
C CYS A 63 0.43 -19.48 11.85
N HIS A 64 0.51 -20.79 12.04
CA HIS A 64 1.66 -21.65 11.74
C HIS A 64 1.19 -23.04 11.30
#